data_AF-A0A7G9T849-F1
#
_entry.id   AF-A0A7G9T849-F1
#
_cell.length_a   1.000
_cell.length_b   1.000
_cell.length_c   1.000
_cell.angle_alpha   90.00
_cell.angle_beta   90.00
_cell.angle_gamma   90.00
#
_symmetry.space_group_name_H-M   'P 1'
#
loop_
_entity.id
_entity.type
_entity.pdbx_description
1 polymer ?
#
loop_
_entity_poly.entity_id
_entity_poly.type
_entity_poly.pdbx_seq_one_letter_code
_entity_poly.pdbx_strand_id
1 'polypeptide(L)'
;MNGHGGYAVFFFPQALEALGEAIKPYLTSQPDGPHIFCREIDTGGAFTEMTLVGKDAEGHDVQVELMVPGSMIRMIVSAQSEAVFGFGPRVAPAPASVPTA
;
A
#
# COMPACT_ATOMS: atom_id res chain seq x y z
N MET A 1 5.48 -8.05 17.96
CA MET A 1 4.50 -8.70 17.07
C MET A 1 4.95 -8.39 15.65
N ASN A 2 5.57 -9.34 14.96
CA ASN A 2 6.26 -9.11 13.69
C ASN A 2 5.48 -9.73 12.53
N GLY A 3 4.46 -9.01 12.06
CA GLY A 3 3.84 -9.27 10.77
C GLY A 3 3.78 -7.94 10.03
N HIS A 4 4.67 -7.73 9.06
CA HIS A 4 4.57 -6.57 8.15
C HIS A 4 3.48 -6.87 7.12
N GLY A 5 2.23 -6.89 7.61
CA GLY A 5 1.03 -6.81 6.78
C GLY A 5 0.72 -5.36 6.44
N GLY A 6 -0.01 -5.15 5.36
CA GLY A 6 -0.48 -3.84 4.94
C GLY A 6 -1.75 -3.94 4.10
N TYR A 7 -2.29 -2.81 3.72
CA TYR A 7 -3.54 -2.72 2.97
C TYR A 7 -3.32 -1.93 1.68
N ALA A 8 -3.95 -2.40 0.60
CA ALA A 8 -4.11 -1.65 -0.63
C ALA A 8 -5.55 -1.13 -0.73
N VAL A 9 -5.71 0.18 -0.84
CA VAL A 9 -7.00 0.86 -0.91
C VAL A 9 -7.23 1.40 -2.30
N PHE A 10 -8.27 0.89 -2.96
CA PHE A 10 -8.68 1.27 -4.29
C PHE A 10 -9.86 2.23 -4.20
N PHE A 11 -9.82 3.29 -5.00
CA PHE A 11 -10.86 4.30 -5.06
C PHE A 11 -11.75 4.11 -6.28
N PHE A 12 -12.98 4.60 -6.22
CA PHE A 12 -13.77 4.76 -7.44
C PHE A 12 -13.16 5.87 -8.33
N PRO A 13 -13.33 5.81 -9.67
CA PRO A 13 -12.81 6.85 -10.56
C PRO A 13 -13.28 8.27 -10.17
N GLN A 14 -14.54 8.42 -9.78
CA GLN A 14 -15.09 9.73 -9.41
C GLN A 14 -14.47 10.26 -8.11
N ALA A 15 -14.00 9.37 -7.23
CA ALA A 15 -13.28 9.77 -6.03
C ALA A 15 -11.89 10.31 -6.36
N LEU A 16 -11.18 9.69 -7.30
CA LEU A 16 -9.88 10.19 -7.76
C LEU A 16 -10.02 11.58 -8.41
N GLU A 17 -11.09 11.79 -9.18
CA GLU A 17 -11.41 13.10 -9.76
C GLU A 17 -11.73 14.14 -8.68
N ALA A 18 -12.56 13.78 -7.69
CA ALA A 18 -12.97 14.69 -6.62
C ALA A 18 -11.84 15.06 -5.65
N LEU A 19 -10.96 14.11 -5.33
CA LEU A 19 -9.80 14.32 -4.45
C LEU A 19 -8.65 15.05 -5.17
N GLY A 20 -8.58 14.92 -6.50
CA GLY A 20 -7.71 15.73 -7.35
C GLY A 20 -6.22 15.62 -7.01
N GLU A 21 -5.52 16.76 -7.00
CA GLU A 21 -4.07 16.80 -6.79
C GLU A 21 -3.65 16.37 -5.37
N ALA A 22 -4.52 16.47 -4.38
CA ALA A 22 -4.18 16.20 -2.99
C ALA A 22 -3.85 14.72 -2.72
N ILE A 23 -4.47 13.79 -3.46
CA ILE A 23 -4.27 12.36 -3.27
C ILE A 23 -3.08 11.80 -4.07
N LYS A 24 -2.64 12.51 -5.12
CA LYS A 24 -1.59 12.02 -6.04
C LYS A 24 -0.28 11.60 -5.38
N PRO A 25 0.26 12.32 -4.37
CA PRO A 25 1.51 11.92 -3.73
C PRO A 25 1.46 10.54 -3.05
N TYR A 26 0.26 10.07 -2.72
CA TYR A 26 0.04 8.81 -1.99
C TYR A 26 -0.35 7.65 -2.91
N LEU A 27 -0.69 7.93 -4.17
CA LEU A 27 -1.07 6.91 -5.14
C LEU A 27 0.16 6.16 -5.64
N THR A 28 0.09 4.84 -5.56
CA THR A 28 1.02 3.96 -6.27
C THR A 28 0.58 3.86 -7.74
N SER A 29 1.56 3.81 -8.64
CA SER A 29 1.34 3.48 -10.05
C SER A 29 1.82 2.05 -10.25
N GLN A 30 0.90 1.09 -10.20
CA GLN A 30 1.16 -0.34 -10.43
C GLN A 30 0.26 -0.86 -11.57
N PRO A 31 0.63 -1.99 -12.21
CA PRO A 31 -0.17 -2.58 -13.29
C PRO A 31 -1.64 -2.82 -12.92
N ASP A 32 -1.90 -3.08 -11.63
CA ASP A 32 -3.24 -3.39 -11.10
C ASP A 32 -4.11 -2.14 -10.88
N GLY A 33 -3.60 -0.95 -11.22
CA GLY A 33 -4.29 0.33 -11.13
C GLY A 33 -3.90 1.18 -9.90
N PRO A 34 -4.35 2.45 -9.87
CA PRO A 34 -4.00 3.39 -8.82
C PRO A 34 -4.62 2.98 -7.48
N HIS A 35 -3.78 2.82 -6.46
CA HIS A 35 -4.19 2.51 -5.10
C HIS A 35 -3.28 3.18 -4.07
N ILE A 36 -3.74 3.29 -2.83
CA ILE A 36 -2.91 3.72 -1.71
C ILE A 36 -2.47 2.49 -0.93
N PHE A 37 -1.18 2.42 -0.57
CA PHE A 37 -0.68 1.44 0.39
C PHE A 37 -0.62 2.06 1.78
N CYS A 38 -1.22 1.39 2.77
CA CYS A 38 -1.20 1.83 4.17
C CYS A 38 -0.93 0.66 5.13
N ARG A 39 -0.35 0.98 6.29
CA ARG A 39 0.00 0.01 7.33
C ARG A 39 -1.23 -0.42 8.13
N GLU A 40 -2.09 0.54 8.44
CA GLU A 40 -3.28 0.36 9.26
C GLU A 40 -4.49 1.04 8.60
N ILE A 41 -5.68 0.50 8.87
CA ILE A 41 -6.96 1.05 8.45
C ILE A 41 -7.95 0.97 9.62
N ASP A 42 -8.68 2.05 9.85
CA ASP A 42 -9.90 2.08 10.66
C ASP A 42 -11.10 2.46 9.79
N THR A 43 -12.20 1.71 9.92
CA THR A 43 -13.46 1.94 9.21
C THR A 43 -14.64 2.17 10.17
N GLY A 44 -14.39 2.30 11.47
CA GLY A 44 -15.42 2.47 12.50
C GLY A 44 -16.08 3.86 12.51
N GLY A 45 -15.46 4.84 11.86
CA GLY A 45 -15.91 6.24 11.83
C GLY A 45 -16.67 6.65 10.57
N ALA A 46 -16.96 7.95 10.47
CA ALA A 46 -17.54 8.56 9.26
C ALA A 46 -16.55 8.59 8.08
N PHE A 47 -15.26 8.53 8.40
CA PHE A 47 -14.17 8.41 7.45
C PHE A 47 -13.47 7.08 7.65
N THR A 48 -12.93 6.56 6.55
CA THR A 48 -11.91 5.51 6.61
C THR A 48 -10.57 6.18 6.85
N GLU A 49 -9.97 5.84 7.98
CA GLU A 49 -8.69 6.38 8.43
C GLU A 49 -7.59 5.41 7.98
N MET A 50 -6.57 5.92 7.31
CA MET A 50 -5.47 5.14 6.75
C MET A 50 -4.15 5.68 7.28
N THR A 51 -3.35 4.81 7.90
CA THR A 51 -2.01 5.18 8.38
C THR A 51 -0.96 4.79 7.35
N LEU A 52 -0.33 5.79 6.72
CA LEU A 52 0.75 5.63 5.76
C LEU A 52 2.09 5.86 6.45
N VAL A 53 3.10 5.10 6.03
CA VAL A 53 4.50 5.31 6.45
C VAL A 53 5.30 5.69 5.22
N GLY A 54 5.84 6.89 5.23
CA GLY A 54 6.69 7.42 4.18
C GLY A 54 8.05 7.86 4.71
N LYS A 55 8.88 8.33 3.80
CA LYS A 55 10.14 9.03 4.11
C LYS A 55 10.01 10.48 3.69
N ASP A 56 10.44 11.42 4.52
CA ASP A 56 10.57 12.82 4.10
C ASP A 56 11.80 13.04 3.21
N ALA A 57 12.01 14.29 2.79
CA ALA A 57 13.15 14.68 1.94
C ALA A 57 14.52 14.46 2.60
N GLU A 58 14.56 14.28 3.93
CA GLU A 58 15.76 14.07 4.73
C GLU A 58 15.97 12.58 5.07
N GLY A 59 15.02 11.71 4.66
CA GLY A 59 15.05 10.28 4.89
C GLY A 59 14.52 9.85 6.27
N HIS A 60 13.91 10.76 7.03
CA HIS A 60 13.24 10.42 8.28
C HIS A 60 11.90 9.74 8.01
N ASP A 61 11.54 8.80 8.88
CA ASP A 61 10.22 8.18 8.84
C ASP A 61 9.16 9.21 9.21
N VAL A 62 8.23 9.44 8.30
CA VAL A 62 7.04 10.27 8.53
C VAL A 62 5.81 9.38 8.46
N GLN A 63 5.01 9.43 9.52
CA GLN A 63 3.69 8.82 9.53
C GLN A 63 2.66 9.87 9.08
N VAL A 64 1.88 9.52 8.05
CA VAL A 64 0.79 10.35 7.55
C VAL A 64 -0.52 9.63 7.80
N GLU A 65 -1.49 10.34 8.34
CA GLU A 65 -2.84 9.84 8.52
C GLU A 65 -3.76 10.47 7.47
N LEU A 66 -4.40 9.62 6.67
CA LEU A 66 -5.28 10.05 5.59
C LEU A 66 -6.71 9.60 5.90
N MET A 67 -7.63 10.56 6.00
CA MET A 67 -9.04 10.31 6.27
C MET A 67 -9.85 10.51 4.98
N VAL A 68 -10.50 9.46 4.49
CA VAL A 68 -11.29 9.52 3.25
C VAL A 68 -12.69 8.97 3.49
N PRO A 69 -13.77 9.59 2.97
CA PRO A 69 -15.11 9.05 3.11
C PRO A 69 -15.19 7.62 2.58
N GLY A 70 -15.80 6.70 3.34
CA GLY A 70 -15.93 5.30 2.92
C GLY A 70 -16.65 5.13 1.57
N SER A 71 -17.55 6.06 1.22
CA SER A 71 -18.26 6.08 -0.07
C SER A 71 -17.35 6.30 -1.29
N MET A 72 -16.13 6.82 -1.08
CA MET A 72 -15.15 7.05 -2.14
C MET A 72 -14.26 5.81 -2.38
N ILE A 73 -14.27 4.86 -1.45
CA ILE A 73 -13.46 3.64 -1.50
C ILE A 73 -14.23 2.55 -2.23
N ARG A 74 -13.60 1.99 -3.26
CA ARG A 74 -14.14 0.87 -4.04
C ARG A 74 -13.85 -0.46 -3.39
N MET A 75 -12.64 -0.64 -2.88
CA MET A 75 -12.16 -1.92 -2.35
C MET A 75 -10.96 -1.71 -1.44
N ILE A 76 -10.89 -2.49 -0.36
CA ILE A 76 -9.74 -2.58 0.54
C ILE A 76 -9.24 -4.01 0.48
N VAL A 77 -7.95 -4.20 0.20
CA VAL A 77 -7.29 -5.50 0.14
C VAL A 77 -6.26 -5.58 1.24
N SER A 78 -6.43 -6.51 2.19
CA SER A 78 -5.41 -6.81 3.19
C SER A 78 -4.41 -7.81 2.64
N ALA A 79 -3.11 -7.49 2.69
CA ALA A 79 -2.03 -8.42 2.45
C ALA A 79 -1.34 -8.72 3.78
N GLN A 80 -1.45 -9.96 4.24
CA GLN A 80 -0.60 -10.46 5.32
C GLN A 80 0.56 -11.19 4.67
N SER A 81 1.79 -10.75 4.95
CA SER A 81 2.97 -11.48 4.50
C SER A 81 4.01 -11.55 5.60
N GLU A 82 4.60 -12.74 5.77
CA GLU A 82 5.85 -12.91 6.50
C GLU A 82 7.08 -12.58 5.61
N ALA A 83 6.89 -12.26 4.31
CA ALA A 83 7.95 -11.93 3.36
C ALA A 83 7.56 -10.81 2.36
N VAL A 84 8.50 -9.94 1.99
CA VAL A 84 8.34 -8.74 1.14
C VAL A 84 7.32 -8.88 -0.01
N PHE A 85 6.34 -7.98 -0.04
CA PHE A 85 5.30 -7.87 -1.08
C PHE A 85 5.90 -7.33 -2.39
N GLY A 86 5.64 -8.01 -3.51
CA GLY A 86 6.02 -7.59 -4.86
C GLY A 86 5.35 -8.48 -5.91
N PHE A 87 4.42 -7.93 -6.69
CA PHE A 87 3.82 -8.62 -7.85
C PHE A 87 4.66 -8.38 -9.10
N GLY A 88 5.77 -9.11 -9.19
CA GLY A 88 6.56 -9.25 -10.42
C GLY A 88 6.81 -10.73 -10.72
N PRO A 89 7.02 -11.13 -11.98
CA PRO A 89 7.33 -12.51 -12.31
C PRO A 89 8.65 -12.91 -11.62
N ARG A 90 8.57 -13.89 -10.71
CA ARG A 90 9.74 -14.41 -10.00
C ARG A 90 10.64 -15.12 -11.01
N VAL A 91 11.80 -14.53 -11.32
CA VAL A 91 12.92 -15.31 -11.84
C VAL A 91 13.43 -16.14 -10.66
N ALA A 92 13.21 -17.46 -10.71
CA ALA A 92 13.69 -18.36 -9.68
C ALA A 92 15.22 -18.23 -9.57
N PRO A 93 15.79 -18.12 -8.35
CA PRO A 93 17.24 -18.16 -8.19
C PRO A 93 17.74 -19.55 -8.60
N ALA A 94 18.78 -19.58 -9.42
CA ALA A 94 19.40 -20.83 -9.87
C ALA A 94 19.92 -21.61 -8.65
N PRO A 95 19.75 -22.94 -8.60
CA PRO A 95 20.23 -23.75 -7.49
C PRO A 95 21.76 -23.68 -7.42
N ALA A 96 22.28 -23.34 -6.25
CA ALA A 96 23.71 -23.30 -5.97
C ALA A 96 24.29 -24.72 -6.14
N SER A 97 25.27 -24.85 -7.02
CA SER A 97 26.06 -26.07 -7.21
C SER A 97 26.83 -26.38 -5.93
N VAL A 98 26.56 -27.56 -5.35
CA VAL A 98 27.32 -28.11 -4.22
C VAL A 98 28.72 -28.49 -4.72
N PRO A 99 29.82 -28.00 -4.12
CA PRO A 99 31.15 -28.41 -4.54
C PRO A 99 31.39 -29.87 -4.11
N THR A 100 31.94 -30.66 -5.04
CA THR A 100 32.35 -32.05 -4.80
C THR A 100 33.69 -32.06 -4.06
N ALA A 101 33.84 -33.03 -3.16
CA ALA A 101 34.94 -33.26 -2.23
C ALA A 101 36.36 -33.21 -2.82
#